data_AF-A0A1I4DLH1-F1
#
_entry.id   AF-A0A1I4DLH1-F1
#
_cell.length_a   1.000
_cell.length_b   1.000
_cell.length_c   1.000
_cell.angle_alpha   90.00
_cell.angle_beta   90.00
_cell.angle_gamma   90.00
#
_symmetry.space_group_name_H-M   'P 1'
#
loop_
_entity.id
_entity.type
_entity.pdbx_description
1 polymer ?
#
loop_
_entity_poly.entity_id
_entity_poly.type
_entity_poly.pdbx_seq_one_letter_code
_entity_poly.pdbx_strand_id
1 'polypeptide(L)'
;MGEGLRLIGSLLVVVTALLAWACVIAQVLLARWWQTSAGRHVFVFQLVLALCTGLWALRLLIPDGDWFQVARLVAFTLVPWVLGWRFLIILQTWRKGRRQREEHR
;
A
#
# COMPACT_ATOMS: atom_id res chain seq x y z
N MET A 1 -32.52 4.82 4.53
CA MET A 1 -31.59 4.28 3.49
C MET A 1 -30.13 4.70 3.69
N GLY A 2 -29.81 5.85 4.30
CA GLY A 2 -28.41 6.30 4.48
C GLY A 2 -27.59 5.59 5.56
N GLU A 3 -28.23 5.06 6.60
CA GLU A 3 -27.52 4.47 7.75
C GLU A 3 -26.96 3.07 7.46
N GLY A 4 -27.75 2.21 6.80
CA GLY A 4 -27.29 0.90 6.34
C GLY A 4 -26.12 0.98 5.36
N LEU A 5 -26.13 1.97 4.45
CA LEU A 5 -25.03 2.19 3.50
C LEU A 5 -23.73 2.61 4.21
N ARG A 6 -23.83 3.44 5.26
CA ARG A 6 -22.67 3.87 6.08
C ARG A 6 -22.07 2.70 6.87
N LEU A 7 -22.92 1.84 7.44
CA LEU A 7 -22.48 0.64 8.16
C LEU A 7 -21.76 -0.34 7.23
N ILE A 8 -22.35 -0.63 6.07
CA ILE A 8 -21.73 -1.50 5.05
C ILE A 8 -20.38 -0.92 4.62
N GLY A 9 -20.33 0.38 4.30
CA GLY A 9 -19.08 1.04 3.93
C GLY A 9 -18.00 0.93 5.02
N SER A 10 -18.39 1.12 6.29
CA SER A 10 -17.48 1.03 7.43
C SER A 10 -16.94 -0.39 7.62
N LEU A 11 -17.82 -1.40 7.52
CA LEU A 11 -17.46 -2.82 7.56
C LEU A 11 -16.49 -3.17 6.44
N LEU A 12 -16.76 -2.74 5.20
CA LEU A 12 -15.87 -2.98 4.07
C LEU A 12 -14.47 -2.41 4.31
N VAL A 13 -14.37 -1.20 4.87
CA VAL A 13 -13.08 -0.58 5.20
C VAL A 13 -12.33 -1.40 6.25
N VAL A 14 -13.00 -1.83 7.31
CA VAL A 14 -12.38 -2.65 8.38
C VAL A 14 -11.90 -4.00 7.83
N VAL A 15 -12.73 -4.72 7.06
CA VAL A 15 -12.33 -6.00 6.46
C VAL A 15 -11.17 -5.83 5.50
N THR A 16 -11.18 -4.77 4.69
CA THR A 16 -10.09 -4.45 3.76
C THR A 16 -8.79 -4.15 4.51
N ALA A 17 -8.86 -3.41 5.61
CA ALA A 17 -7.70 -3.14 6.46
C ALA A 17 -7.12 -4.42 7.06
N LEU A 18 -7.98 -5.30 7.60
CA LEU A 18 -7.57 -6.59 8.16
C LEU A 18 -6.91 -7.48 7.11
N LEU A 19 -7.49 -7.59 5.92
CA LEU A 19 -6.91 -8.36 4.82
C LEU A 19 -5.57 -7.77 4.36
N ALA A 20 -5.47 -6.45 4.23
CA ALA A 20 -4.23 -5.80 3.84
C ALA A 20 -3.11 -6.09 4.86
N TRP A 21 -3.39 -5.99 6.16
CA TRP A 21 -2.45 -6.35 7.22
C TRP A 21 -2.11 -7.84 7.23
N ALA A 22 -3.09 -8.73 7.04
CA ALA A 22 -2.85 -10.17 6.95
C ALA A 22 -1.90 -10.50 5.79
N CYS A 23 -2.07 -9.86 4.63
CA CYS A 23 -1.16 -10.02 3.50
C CYS A 23 0.24 -9.49 3.84
N VAL A 24 0.37 -8.34 4.51
CA VAL A 24 1.68 -7.80 4.94
C VAL A 24 2.37 -8.77 5.88
N ILE A 25 1.67 -9.26 6.90
CA ILE A 25 2.19 -10.21 7.89
C ILE A 25 2.62 -11.50 7.19
N ALA A 26 1.78 -12.07 6.33
CA ALA A 26 2.11 -13.24 5.54
C ALA A 26 3.37 -13.01 4.69
N GLN A 27 3.51 -11.83 4.09
CA GLN A 27 4.66 -11.49 3.27
C GLN A 27 5.93 -11.27 4.11
N VAL A 28 5.83 -10.69 5.31
CA VAL A 28 6.94 -10.58 6.26
C VAL A 28 7.46 -11.97 6.67
N LEU A 29 6.54 -12.89 6.98
CA LEU A 29 6.86 -14.18 7.59
C LEU A 29 7.22 -15.26 6.56
N LEU A 30 6.53 -15.30 5.41
CA LEU A 30 6.65 -16.40 4.44
C LEU A 30 7.53 -16.04 3.25
N ALA A 31 7.58 -14.76 2.86
CA ALA A 31 8.35 -14.35 1.71
C ALA A 31 9.73 -13.85 2.13
N ARG A 32 10.78 -14.21 1.40
CA ARG A 32 12.11 -13.59 1.53
C ARG A 32 12.14 -12.22 0.84
N TRP A 33 11.21 -11.36 1.22
CA TRP A 33 10.95 -10.06 0.58
C TRP A 33 12.19 -9.16 0.58
N TRP A 34 13.09 -9.33 1.55
CA TRP A 34 14.33 -8.58 1.66
C TRP A 34 15.40 -8.99 0.63
N GLN A 35 15.32 -10.17 0.02
CA GLN A 35 16.37 -10.68 -0.86
C GLN A 35 16.41 -10.01 -2.23
N THR A 36 15.27 -9.56 -2.76
CA THR A 36 15.19 -8.98 -4.11
C THR A 36 14.68 -7.55 -4.07
N SER A 37 15.18 -6.71 -4.99
CA SER A 37 14.69 -5.34 -5.08
C SER A 37 13.20 -5.26 -5.45
N ALA A 38 12.71 -6.22 -6.24
CA ALA A 38 11.30 -6.35 -6.56
C ALA A 38 10.47 -6.75 -5.33
N GLY A 39 10.94 -7.71 -4.54
CA GLY A 39 10.29 -8.14 -3.29
C GLY A 39 10.16 -7.00 -2.28
N ARG A 40 11.23 -6.23 -2.06
CA ARG A 40 11.20 -5.05 -1.17
C ARG A 40 10.20 -4.01 -1.64
N HIS A 41 10.14 -3.74 -2.94
CA HIS A 41 9.20 -2.78 -3.49
C HIS A 41 7.73 -3.22 -3.31
N VAL A 42 7.41 -4.48 -3.64
CA VAL A 42 6.05 -5.02 -3.47
C VAL A 42 5.64 -4.97 -1.99
N PHE A 43 6.55 -5.38 -1.10
CA PHE A 43 6.33 -5.32 0.33
C PHE A 43 6.04 -3.90 0.82
N VAL A 44 6.89 -2.93 0.48
CA VAL A 44 6.72 -1.53 0.87
C VAL A 44 5.42 -0.95 0.32
N PHE A 45 5.05 -1.29 -0.92
CA PHE A 45 3.77 -0.87 -1.51
C PHE A 45 2.57 -1.43 -0.74
N GLN A 46 2.61 -2.71 -0.41
CA GLN A 46 1.53 -3.36 0.34
C GLN A 46 1.44 -2.83 1.77
N LEU A 47 2.58 -2.55 2.41
CA LEU A 47 2.66 -1.96 3.74
C LEU A 47 2.03 -0.56 3.77
N VAL A 48 2.33 0.29 2.79
CA VAL A 48 1.74 1.65 2.71
C VAL A 48 0.23 1.57 2.49
N LEU A 49 -0.25 0.65 1.65
CA LEU A 49 -1.69 0.40 1.51
C LEU A 49 -2.33 -0.03 2.82
N ALA A 50 -1.73 -0.99 3.53
CA ALA A 50 -2.22 -1.47 4.83
C ALA A 50 -2.21 -0.37 5.91
N LEU A 51 -1.22 0.52 5.88
CA LEU A 51 -1.17 1.68 6.77
C LEU A 51 -2.30 2.67 6.46
N CYS A 52 -2.55 2.99 5.19
CA CYS A 52 -3.62 3.91 4.80
C CYS A 52 -5.00 3.35 5.16
N THR A 53 -5.27 2.08 4.82
CA THR A 53 -6.55 1.43 5.15
C THR A 53 -6.69 1.20 6.65
N GLY A 54 -5.60 0.84 7.34
CA GLY A 54 -5.53 0.70 8.79
C GLY A 54 -5.84 2.00 9.51
N LEU A 55 -5.25 3.13 9.11
CA LEU A 55 -5.56 4.43 9.69
C LEU A 55 -7.00 4.84 9.46
N TRP A 56 -7.56 4.55 8.28
CA TRP A 56 -8.97 4.83 8.01
C TRP A 56 -9.89 3.96 8.88
N ALA A 57 -9.63 2.66 8.97
CA ALA A 57 -10.36 1.76 9.86
C ALA A 57 -10.26 2.21 11.32
N LEU A 58 -9.07 2.62 11.77
CA LEU A 58 -8.82 3.10 13.13
C LEU A 58 -9.60 4.39 13.43
N ARG A 59 -9.72 5.29 12.45
CA ARG A 59 -10.54 6.51 12.55
C ARG A 59 -12.02 6.23 12.77
N LEU A 60 -12.53 5.13 12.22
CA LEU A 60 -13.93 4.75 12.41
C LEU A 60 -14.20 4.25 13.85
N LEU A 61 -13.16 3.83 14.56
CA LEU A 61 -13.25 3.19 15.88
C LEU A 61 -12.78 4.10 17.02
N ILE A 62 -11.82 5.00 16.76
CA ILE A 62 -11.16 5.84 17.75
C ILE A 62 -11.35 7.31 17.38
N PRO A 63 -11.80 8.18 18.31
CA PRO A 63 -11.90 9.62 18.09
C PRO A 63 -10.56 10.25 17.67
N ASP A 64 -10.64 11.23 16.75
CA ASP A 64 -9.49 11.95 16.22
C ASP A 64 -8.72 12.67 17.36
N GLY A 65 -7.46 12.32 17.57
CA GLY A 65 -6.51 13.04 18.44
C GLY A 65 -5.26 13.49 17.67
N ASP A 66 -4.37 14.27 18.30
CA ASP A 66 -3.20 14.85 17.62
C ASP A 66 -2.27 13.79 17.00
N TRP A 67 -2.19 12.61 17.63
CA TRP A 67 -1.43 11.46 17.10
C TRP A 67 -1.96 10.98 15.74
N PHE A 68 -3.27 11.11 15.48
CA PHE A 68 -3.88 10.72 14.22
C PHE A 68 -3.45 11.63 13.07
N GLN A 69 -3.26 12.92 13.33
CA GLN A 69 -2.77 13.87 12.33
C GLN A 69 -1.34 13.55 11.92
N VAL A 70 -0.47 13.22 12.89
CA VAL A 70 0.91 12.80 12.63
C VAL A 70 0.93 11.51 11.81
N ALA A 71 0.17 10.49 12.22
CA ALA A 71 0.11 9.21 11.52
C ALA A 71 -0.40 9.37 10.08
N ARG A 72 -1.43 10.20 9.89
CA ARG A 72 -1.97 10.56 8.57
C ARG A 72 -0.91 11.26 7.72
N LEU A 73 -0.19 12.25 8.25
CA LEU A 73 0.84 12.97 7.51
C LEU A 73 1.93 12.02 7.02
N VAL A 74 2.40 11.12 7.88
CA VAL A 74 3.41 10.11 7.54
C VAL A 74 2.87 9.18 6.45
N ALA A 75 1.67 8.62 6.62
CA ALA A 75 1.07 7.71 5.63
C ALA A 75 0.88 8.41 4.26
N PHE A 76 0.34 9.63 4.25
CA PHE A 76 0.13 10.39 3.01
C PHE A 76 1.42 10.87 2.36
N THR A 77 2.53 10.96 3.09
CA THR A 77 3.86 11.25 2.52
C THR A 77 4.50 9.99 1.94
N LEU A 78 4.27 8.83 2.56
CA LEU A 78 4.73 7.54 2.05
C LEU A 78 4.03 7.14 0.74
N VAL A 79 2.77 7.53 0.54
CA VAL A 79 2.02 7.26 -0.71
C VAL A 79 2.74 7.80 -1.97
N PRO A 80 3.00 9.12 -2.12
CA PRO A 80 3.66 9.66 -3.30
C PRO A 80 5.09 9.14 -3.43
N TRP A 81 5.80 8.91 -2.31
CA TRP A 81 7.13 8.32 -2.31
C TRP A 81 7.15 6.94 -2.98
N VAL A 82 6.25 6.04 -2.54
CA VAL A 82 6.17 4.69 -3.08
C VAL A 82 5.63 4.67 -4.50
N LEU A 83 4.64 5.52 -4.81
CA LEU A 83 4.13 5.65 -6.19
C LEU A 83 5.22 6.16 -7.15
N GLY A 84 6.04 7.12 -6.70
CA GLY A 84 7.21 7.58 -7.45
C GLY A 84 8.21 6.45 -7.69
N TRP A 85 8.53 5.65 -6.67
CA TRP A 85 9.38 4.49 -6.83
C TRP A 85 8.79 3.47 -7.83
N ARG A 86 7.50 3.16 -7.72
CA ARG A 86 6.79 2.26 -8.64
C ARG A 86 6.85 2.77 -10.08
N PHE A 87 6.62 4.06 -10.27
CA PHE A 87 6.68 4.70 -11.58
C PHE A 87 8.09 4.59 -12.20
N LEU A 88 9.15 4.82 -11.41
CA LEU A 88 10.53 4.65 -11.87
C LEU A 88 10.84 3.21 -12.28
N ILE A 89 10.37 2.21 -11.53
CA ILE A 89 10.56 0.80 -11.89
C ILE A 89 9.86 0.47 -13.21
N ILE A 90 8.63 0.94 -13.41
CA ILE A 90 7.88 0.74 -14.66
C ILE A 90 8.64 1.39 -15.82
N LEU A 91 9.11 2.63 -15.67
CA LEU A 91 9.89 3.32 -16.68
C LEU A 91 11.19 2.58 -17.04
N GLN A 92 11.92 2.09 -16.03
CA GLN A 92 13.16 1.33 -16.26
C GLN A 92 12.89 0.02 -16.98
N THR A 93 11.83 -0.70 -16.60
CA THR A 93 11.44 -1.97 -17.22
C THR A 93 11.03 -1.76 -18.68
N TRP A 94 10.26 -0.70 -18.94
CA TRP A 94 9.84 -0.35 -20.30
C TRP A 94 11.02 0.09 -21.18
N ARG A 95 11.96 0.89 -20.65
CA ARG A 95 13.19 1.26 -21.37
C ARG A 95 14.06 0.06 -21.72
N LYS A 96 14.23 -0.90 -20.80
CA LYS A 96 14.98 -2.15 -21.05
C LYS A 96 14.31 -3.01 -22.13
N GLY A 97 12.98 -3.13 -22.07
CA GLY A 97 12.21 -3.87 -23.08
C GLY A 97 12.23 -3.25 -24.47
N ARG A 98 12.41 -1.91 -24.58
CA ARG A 98 12.60 -1.25 -25.89
C ARG A 98 13.98 -1.53 -26.50
N ARG A 99 15.06 -1.45 -25.71
CA ARG A 99 16.42 -1.75 -26.20
C ARG A 99 16.56 -3.18 -26.74
N GLN A 100 15.98 -4.16 -26.04
CA GLN A 100 16.05 -5.57 -26.48
C GLN A 100 15.28 -5.85 -27.78
N ARG A 101 14.28 -5.02 -28.13
CA ARG A 101 13.55 -5.14 -29.40
C ARG A 101 14.29 -4.49 -30.56
N GLU A 102 15.14 -3.51 -30.29
CA GLU A 102 15.99 -2.86 -31.30
C GLU A 102 17.23 -3.72 -31.64
N GLU A 103 17.77 -4.47 -30.67
CA GLU A 103 18.92 -5.39 -30.90
C GLU A 103 18.54 -6.69 -31.64
N HIS A 104 17.26 -7.06 -31.68
CA HIS A 104 16.76 -8.26 -32.36
C HIS A 104 16.13 -7.98 -33.74
N ARG A 105 16.33 -6.78 -34.30
CA ARG A 105 15.79 -6.37 -35.60
C ARG A 105 16.93 -6.02 -36.56
#